data_AF-A0A059CRU0-F1
#
_entry.id   AF-A0A059CRU0-F1
#
_cell.length_a   1.000
_cell.length_b   1.000
_cell.length_c   1.000
_cell.angle_alpha   90.00
_cell.angle_beta   90.00
_cell.angle_gamma   90.00
#
_symmetry.space_group_name_H-M   'P 1'
#
loop_
_entity.id
_entity.type
_entity.pdbx_description
1 polymer ?
#
loop_
_entity_poly.entity_id
_entity_poly.type
_entity_poly.pdbx_seq_one_letter_code
_entity_poly.pdbx_strand_id
1 'polypeptide(L)'
;RSSNLRIHENFNCNLCREVTKACVRARALDFGELYLRVVEHNVYGLTPTIDSANHLLQYAKERRDAALMQEVTKLLKKNNLPWQPSTADIVFSICNDTDNWGLLTKYSKRFVKGGVKLHKAAFDIFMKFAAKV
;
A
#
# COMPACT_ATOMS: atom_id res chain seq x y z
N ARG A 1 2.16 -22.12 37.16
CA ARG A 1 2.96 -22.44 35.95
C ARG A 1 2.00 -22.39 34.76
N SER A 2 1.79 -21.22 34.16
CA SER A 2 0.84 -21.02 33.05
C SER A 2 1.64 -20.87 31.76
N SER A 3 2.00 -22.00 31.14
CA SER A 3 2.99 -22.06 30.06
C SER A 3 2.48 -22.81 28.83
N ASN A 4 1.18 -22.76 28.53
CA ASN A 4 0.60 -23.49 27.39
C ASN A 4 -0.33 -22.67 26.49
N LEU A 5 -0.28 -21.34 26.55
CA LEU A 5 -0.77 -20.53 25.43
C LEU A 5 0.39 -20.38 24.45
N ARG A 6 0.54 -21.35 23.54
CA ARG A 6 1.31 -21.15 22.31
C ARG A 6 0.56 -20.06 21.53
N ILE A 7 0.94 -18.80 21.74
CA ILE A 7 0.54 -17.71 20.85
C ILE A 7 1.06 -18.13 19.49
N HIS A 8 0.17 -18.51 18.58
CA HIS A 8 0.54 -18.87 17.22
C HIS A 8 1.43 -17.74 16.68
N GLU A 9 2.64 -18.06 16.23
CA GLU A 9 3.66 -17.10 15.76
C GLU A 9 3.22 -16.23 14.57
N ASN A 10 2.00 -16.46 14.08
CA ASN A 10 1.40 -15.68 13.01
C ASN A 10 -0.13 -15.81 13.09
N PHE A 11 -0.81 -14.76 13.51
CA PHE A 11 -2.21 -14.56 13.17
C PHE A 11 -2.32 -14.43 11.64
N ASN A 12 -3.24 -15.22 11.11
CA ASN A 12 -3.56 -15.34 9.68
C ASN A 12 -3.63 -13.98 8.95
N CYS A 13 -3.16 -13.93 7.70
CA CYS A 13 -3.29 -12.79 6.78
C CYS A 13 -4.70 -12.20 6.69
N ASN A 14 -5.72 -13.03 6.82
CA ASN A 14 -7.12 -12.60 6.87
C ASN A 14 -7.40 -11.69 8.06
N LEU A 15 -6.81 -11.97 9.23
CA LEU A 15 -6.98 -11.13 10.42
C LEU A 15 -6.34 -9.76 10.22
N CYS A 16 -5.14 -9.73 9.63
CA CYS A 16 -4.44 -8.49 9.27
C CYS A 16 -5.31 -7.62 8.35
N ARG A 17 -5.95 -8.24 7.34
CA ARG A 17 -6.86 -7.54 6.42
C ARG A 17 -8.08 -6.97 7.14
N GLU A 18 -8.74 -7.74 7.98
CA GLU A 18 -9.97 -7.30 8.66
C GLU A 18 -9.68 -6.23 9.74
N VAL A 19 -8.56 -6.33 10.46
CA VAL A 19 -8.09 -5.29 11.38
C VAL A 19 -7.81 -4.00 10.61
N THR A 20 -7.11 -4.10 9.48
CA THR A 20 -6.83 -2.94 8.61
C THR A 20 -8.13 -2.25 8.17
N LYS A 21 -9.12 -3.02 7.71
CA LYS A 21 -10.44 -2.49 7.32
C LYS A 21 -11.16 -1.81 8.49
N ALA A 22 -11.11 -2.39 9.69
CA ALA A 22 -11.73 -1.83 10.88
C ALA A 22 -11.07 -0.50 11.28
N CYS A 23 -9.75 -0.41 11.27
CA CYS A 23 -9.01 0.83 11.58
C CYS A 23 -9.30 1.94 10.55
N VAL A 24 -9.35 1.60 9.26
CA VAL A 24 -9.78 2.52 8.20
C VAL A 24 -11.18 3.07 8.45
N ARG A 25 -12.13 2.20 8.84
CA ARG A 25 -13.51 2.61 9.17
C ARG A 25 -13.59 3.48 10.42
N ALA A 26 -12.83 3.14 11.45
CA ALA A 26 -12.84 3.85 12.74
C ALA A 26 -12.10 5.20 12.69
N ARG A 27 -11.40 5.52 11.59
CA ARG A 27 -10.54 6.71 11.46
C ARG A 27 -9.45 6.81 12.56
N ALA A 28 -9.19 5.71 13.27
CA ALA A 28 -8.14 5.56 14.27
C ALA A 28 -6.84 5.25 13.53
N LEU A 29 -6.30 6.30 12.93
CA LEU A 29 -5.17 6.23 12.04
C LEU A 29 -4.04 7.08 12.60
N ASP A 30 -3.58 6.80 13.81
CA ASP A 30 -2.25 7.23 14.20
C ASP A 30 -1.26 6.40 13.34
N PHE A 31 -1.12 6.87 12.09
CA PHE A 31 -0.79 6.09 10.89
C PHE A 31 0.61 5.49 10.97
N GLY A 32 1.53 6.17 11.65
CA GLY A 32 2.89 5.68 11.85
C GLY A 32 2.90 4.42 12.71
N GLU A 33 2.22 4.43 13.87
CA GLU A 33 2.34 3.33 14.83
C GLU A 33 1.61 2.08 14.39
N LEU A 34 0.37 2.16 13.88
CA LEU A 34 -0.37 0.97 13.47
C LEU A 34 0.27 0.28 12.25
N TYR A 35 0.76 1.09 11.30
CA TYR A 35 1.37 0.61 10.06
C TYR A 35 2.78 0.07 10.30
N LEU A 36 3.61 0.74 11.11
CA LEU A 36 4.89 0.19 11.58
C LEU A 36 4.71 -1.08 12.43
N ARG A 37 3.63 -1.19 13.21
CA ARG A 37 3.32 -2.37 14.04
C ARG A 37 2.81 -3.58 13.28
N VAL A 38 2.16 -3.39 12.13
CA VAL A 38 1.76 -4.48 11.24
C VAL A 38 2.91 -4.89 10.32
N VAL A 39 3.81 -3.95 10.00
CA VAL A 39 4.69 -4.07 8.84
C VAL A 39 6.19 -4.11 9.18
N GLU A 40 6.67 -3.55 10.29
CA GLU A 40 8.11 -3.60 10.60
C GLU A 40 8.49 -4.66 11.62
N HIS A 41 7.57 -5.03 12.49
CA HIS A 41 7.81 -6.06 13.48
C HIS A 41 6.52 -6.84 13.63
N ASN A 42 6.63 -8.17 13.60
CA ASN A 42 5.59 -9.10 13.95
C ASN A 42 5.20 -8.98 15.44
N VAL A 43 5.09 -7.76 16.00
CA VAL A 43 4.87 -7.47 17.43
C VAL A 43 3.58 -8.15 17.91
N TYR A 44 2.63 -8.30 17.00
CA TYR A 44 1.34 -8.93 17.24
C TYR A 44 1.10 -10.19 16.42
N GLY A 45 2.12 -10.77 15.77
CA GLY A 45 1.90 -11.94 14.92
C GLY A 45 1.16 -11.64 13.60
N LEU A 46 1.11 -10.41 13.10
CA LEU A 46 0.36 -10.08 11.88
C LEU A 46 1.30 -9.97 10.68
N THR A 47 1.20 -10.91 9.72
CA THR A 47 1.94 -10.80 8.46
C THR A 47 1.31 -9.74 7.55
N PRO A 48 2.06 -8.72 7.11
CA PRO A 48 1.56 -7.74 6.16
C PRO A 48 1.33 -8.38 4.79
N THR A 49 0.17 -8.09 4.18
CA THR A 49 -0.15 -8.60 2.85
C THR A 49 -0.36 -7.47 1.85
N ILE A 50 -0.25 -7.83 0.57
CA ILE A 50 -0.51 -6.91 -0.54
C ILE A 50 -1.96 -6.42 -0.51
N ASP A 51 -2.91 -7.27 -0.10
CA ASP A 51 -4.32 -6.90 0.04
C ASP A 51 -4.53 -5.84 1.12
N SER A 52 -3.87 -5.99 2.28
CA SER A 52 -3.89 -4.98 3.35
C SER A 52 -3.36 -3.63 2.84
N ALA A 53 -2.24 -3.66 2.11
CA ALA A 53 -1.64 -2.47 1.53
C ALA A 53 -2.52 -1.84 0.44
N ASN A 54 -3.16 -2.64 -0.42
CA ASN A 54 -4.09 -2.16 -1.44
C ASN A 54 -5.33 -1.51 -0.82
N HIS A 55 -5.85 -2.03 0.29
CA HIS A 55 -6.92 -1.36 1.04
C HIS A 55 -6.50 0.00 1.58
N LEU A 56 -5.27 0.12 2.08
CA LEU A 56 -4.73 1.38 2.59
C LEU A 56 -4.47 2.39 1.45
N LEU A 57 -3.99 1.92 0.30
CA LEU A 57 -3.85 2.74 -0.90
C LEU A 57 -5.21 3.19 -1.45
N GLN A 58 -6.23 2.33 -1.42
CA GLN A 58 -7.58 2.69 -1.83
C GLN A 58 -8.16 3.78 -0.92
N TYR A 59 -7.90 3.69 0.38
CA TYR A 59 -8.27 4.75 1.32
C TYR A 59 -7.50 6.06 1.07
N ALA A 60 -6.21 5.98 0.75
CA ALA A 60 -5.42 7.14 0.34
C ALA A 60 -6.00 7.79 -0.94
N LYS A 61 -6.46 6.97 -1.89
CA LYS A 61 -7.11 7.43 -3.12
C LYS A 61 -8.40 8.20 -2.86
N GLU A 62 -9.28 7.68 -2.00
CA GLU A 62 -10.55 8.36 -1.66
C GLU A 62 -10.32 9.76 -1.08
N ARG A 63 -9.18 9.98 -0.41
CA ARG A 63 -8.80 11.24 0.21
C ARG A 63 -7.83 12.09 -0.62
N ARG A 64 -7.38 11.58 -1.78
CA ARG A 64 -6.31 12.17 -2.59
C ARG A 64 -5.03 12.45 -1.78
N ASP A 65 -4.74 11.57 -0.82
CA ASP A 65 -3.62 11.70 0.09
C ASP A 65 -2.36 11.06 -0.50
N ALA A 66 -1.54 11.87 -1.18
CA ALA A 66 -0.28 11.44 -1.74
C ALA A 66 0.80 11.14 -0.68
N ALA A 67 0.71 11.74 0.52
CA ALA A 67 1.67 11.49 1.59
C ALA A 67 1.48 10.08 2.16
N LEU A 68 0.23 9.70 2.45
CA LEU A 68 -0.13 8.36 2.89
C LEU A 68 0.29 7.30 1.86
N MET A 69 0.07 7.55 0.57
CA MET A 69 0.51 6.66 -0.51
C MET A 69 2.03 6.46 -0.50
N GLN A 70 2.82 7.51 -0.24
CA GLN A 70 4.27 7.41 -0.17
C GLN A 70 4.75 6.58 1.02
N GLU A 71 4.10 6.71 2.18
CA GLU A 71 4.42 5.92 3.37
C GLU A 71 4.12 4.44 3.14
N VAL A 72 2.91 4.13 2.66
CA VAL A 72 2.50 2.77 2.29
C VAL A 72 3.50 2.14 1.32
N THR A 73 3.90 2.86 0.27
CA THR A 73 4.84 2.33 -0.73
C THR A 73 6.26 2.18 -0.21
N LYS A 74 6.73 3.02 0.74
CA LYS A 74 8.00 2.79 1.44
C LYS A 74 7.96 1.50 2.25
N LEU A 75 6.84 1.23 2.91
CA LEU A 75 6.65 0.08 3.78
C LEU A 75 6.54 -1.23 3.00
N LEU A 76 5.84 -1.22 1.86
CA LEU A 76 5.85 -2.32 0.88
C LEU A 76 7.28 -2.68 0.45
N LYS A 77 8.11 -1.66 0.19
CA LYS A 77 9.51 -1.88 -0.18
C LYS A 77 10.33 -2.46 0.98
N LYS A 78 10.16 -1.95 2.21
CA LYS A 78 10.91 -2.45 3.38
C LYS A 78 10.63 -3.93 3.65
N ASN A 79 9.44 -4.40 3.29
CA ASN A 79 9.01 -5.78 3.49
C ASN A 79 9.24 -6.71 2.31
N ASN A 80 9.89 -6.23 1.25
CA ASN A 80 10.10 -7.00 0.01
C ASN A 80 8.81 -7.62 -0.53
N LEU A 81 7.66 -6.96 -0.33
CA LEU A 81 6.39 -7.44 -0.86
C LEU A 81 6.37 -7.22 -2.38
N PRO A 82 5.90 -8.22 -3.16
CA PRO A 82 5.93 -8.11 -4.60
C PRO A 82 4.92 -7.05 -5.06
N TRP A 83 5.36 -6.20 -5.97
CA TRP A 83 4.54 -5.15 -6.55
C TRP A 83 3.57 -5.74 -7.57
N GLN A 84 2.27 -5.62 -7.32
CA GLN A 84 1.25 -6.10 -8.24
C GLN A 84 0.80 -5.00 -9.22
N PRO A 85 0.32 -5.35 -10.43
CA PRO A 85 -0.26 -4.40 -11.37
C PRO A 85 -1.42 -3.59 -10.77
N SER A 86 -2.26 -4.22 -9.96
CA SER A 86 -3.36 -3.57 -9.23
C SER A 86 -2.88 -2.46 -8.30
N THR A 87 -1.77 -2.69 -7.58
CA THR A 87 -1.13 -1.68 -6.73
C THR A 87 -0.63 -0.50 -7.57
N ALA A 88 -0.05 -0.77 -8.74
CA ALA A 88 0.42 0.27 -9.65
C ALA A 88 -0.73 1.14 -10.15
N ASP A 89 -1.87 0.54 -10.52
CA ASP A 89 -3.06 1.27 -10.98
C ASP A 89 -3.59 2.24 -9.92
N ILE A 90 -3.63 1.82 -8.64
CA ILE A 90 -4.08 2.70 -7.54
C ILE A 90 -3.08 3.84 -7.35
N VAL A 91 -1.77 3.55 -7.31
CA VAL A 91 -0.73 4.58 -7.15
C VAL A 91 -0.76 5.59 -8.30
N PHE A 92 -0.89 5.14 -9.55
CA PHE A 92 -0.98 6.02 -10.71
C PHE A 92 -2.25 6.85 -10.71
N SER A 93 -3.39 6.28 -10.28
CA SER A 93 -4.63 7.03 -10.08
C SER A 93 -4.44 8.16 -9.06
N ILE A 94 -3.81 7.89 -7.91
CA ILE A 94 -3.55 8.92 -6.89
C ILE A 94 -2.64 10.03 -7.43
N CYS A 95 -1.56 9.67 -8.14
CA CYS A 95 -0.67 10.63 -8.78
C CYS A 95 -1.40 11.47 -9.84
N ASN A 96 -2.35 10.86 -10.56
CA ASN A 96 -3.21 11.54 -11.52
C ASN A 96 -4.16 12.54 -10.84
N ASP A 97 -4.82 12.11 -9.78
CA ASP A 97 -5.81 12.92 -9.07
C ASP A 97 -5.18 14.08 -8.28
N THR A 98 -3.87 13.98 -7.98
CA THR A 98 -3.07 15.01 -7.29
C THR A 98 -2.18 15.83 -8.24
N ASP A 99 -2.29 15.60 -9.55
CA ASP A 99 -1.49 16.24 -10.62
C ASP A 99 0.03 16.23 -10.35
N ASN A 100 0.53 15.21 -9.64
CA ASN A 100 1.91 15.16 -9.18
C ASN A 100 2.80 14.37 -10.15
N TRP A 101 3.29 15.07 -11.18
CA TRP A 101 4.16 14.51 -12.23
C TRP A 101 5.44 13.86 -11.69
N GLY A 102 6.07 14.50 -10.70
CA GLY A 102 7.31 14.00 -10.10
C GLY A 102 7.11 12.63 -9.45
N LEU A 103 5.99 12.44 -8.75
CA LEU A 103 5.65 11.15 -8.15
C LEU A 103 5.26 10.12 -9.19
N LEU A 104 4.45 10.49 -10.20
CA LEU A 104 4.09 9.58 -11.28
C LEU A 104 5.34 9.01 -11.93
N THR A 105 6.26 9.86 -12.39
CA THR A 105 7.51 9.43 -13.05
C THR A 105 8.38 8.56 -12.14
N LYS A 106 8.49 8.93 -10.86
CA LYS A 106 9.26 8.18 -9.86
C LYS A 106 8.71 6.77 -9.67
N TYR A 107 7.40 6.64 -9.52
CA TYR A 107 6.75 5.34 -9.33
C TYR A 107 6.72 4.52 -10.61
N SER A 108 6.45 5.13 -11.77
CA SER A 108 6.49 4.44 -13.07
C SER A 108 7.85 3.78 -13.31
N LYS A 109 8.96 4.51 -13.07
CA LYS A 109 10.31 3.94 -13.16
C LYS A 109 10.51 2.77 -12.19
N ARG A 110 9.96 2.84 -10.98
CA ARG A 110 10.06 1.76 -9.98
C ARG A 110 9.29 0.51 -10.40
N PHE A 111 8.05 0.66 -10.83
CA PHE A 111 7.20 -0.45 -11.26
C PHE A 111 7.75 -1.15 -12.50
N VAL A 112 8.22 -0.39 -13.50
CA VAL A 112 8.84 -0.94 -14.71
C VAL A 112 10.15 -1.66 -14.39
N LYS A 113 11.04 -1.07 -13.57
CA LYS A 113 12.27 -1.75 -13.13
C LYS A 113 12.00 -3.00 -12.28
N GLY A 114 10.88 -3.02 -11.56
CA GLY A 114 10.41 -4.19 -10.81
C GLY A 114 9.78 -5.29 -11.68
N GLY A 115 9.73 -5.12 -13.01
CA GLY A 115 9.16 -6.10 -13.93
C GLY A 115 7.63 -6.21 -13.88
N VAL A 116 6.95 -5.21 -13.30
CA VAL A 116 5.48 -5.23 -13.19
C VAL A 116 4.86 -5.01 -14.56
N LYS A 117 4.01 -5.94 -14.99
CA LYS A 117 3.21 -5.82 -16.21
C LYS A 117 2.08 -4.82 -15.97
N LEU A 118 2.27 -3.60 -16.45
CA LEU A 118 1.28 -2.53 -16.30
C LEU A 118 0.04 -2.82 -17.16
N HIS A 119 -1.14 -2.48 -16.63
CA HIS A 119 -2.38 -2.54 -17.39
C HIS A 119 -2.53 -1.35 -18.34
N LYS A 120 -3.44 -1.48 -19.31
CA LYS A 120 -3.78 -0.42 -20.26
C LYS A 120 -4.08 0.92 -19.58
N ALA A 121 -4.81 0.88 -18.45
CA ALA A 121 -5.17 2.07 -17.68
C ALA A 121 -3.94 2.92 -17.25
N ALA A 122 -2.82 2.27 -16.91
CA ALA A 122 -1.59 2.98 -16.56
C ALA A 122 -1.02 3.75 -17.76
N PHE A 123 -1.04 3.15 -18.95
CA PHE A 123 -0.60 3.81 -20.18
C PHE A 123 -1.52 4.96 -20.58
N ASP A 124 -2.84 4.81 -20.41
CA ASP A 124 -3.80 5.88 -20.64
C ASP A 124 -3.52 7.09 -19.72
N ILE A 125 -3.18 6.85 -18.45
CA ILE A 125 -2.73 7.90 -17.52
C ILE A 125 -1.45 8.56 -18.04
N PHE A 126 -0.44 7.79 -18.46
CA PHE A 126 0.80 8.35 -19.00
C PHE A 126 0.56 9.21 -20.24
N MET A 127 -0.32 8.77 -21.15
CA MET A 127 -0.66 9.54 -22.36
C MET A 127 -1.41 10.83 -22.03
N LYS A 128 -2.41 10.77 -21.13
CA LYS A 128 -3.12 11.98 -20.64
C LYS A 128 -2.16 13.00 -20.05
N PHE A 129 -1.16 12.52 -19.33
CA PHE A 129 -0.15 13.35 -18.72
C PHE A 129 0.87 13.91 -19.71
N ALA A 130 1.31 13.11 -20.69
CA ALA A 130 2.20 13.58 -21.75
C ALA A 130 1.53 14.63 -22.66
N ALA A 131 0.22 14.53 -22.88
CA ALA A 131 -0.55 15.48 -23.68
C ALA A 131 -0.76 16.85 -23.02
N LYS A 132 -0.44 17.00 -21.72
CA LYS A 132 -0.48 18.29 -21.00
C LYS A 132 0.82 19.10 -21.17
N VAL A 133 1.86 18.51 -21.76
CA VAL A 133 3.18 19.12 -21.97
C VAL A 133 3.25 19.80 -23.33
#